data_AF-A0A9D9DRN9-F1
#
_entry.id   AF-A0A9D9DRN9-F1
#
_cell.length_a   1.000
_cell.length_b   1.000
_cell.length_c   1.000
_cell.angle_alpha   90.00
_cell.angle_beta   90.00
_cell.angle_gamma   90.00
#
_symmetry.space_group_name_H-M   'P 1'
#
loop_
_entity.id
_entity.type
_entity.pdbx_description
1 polymer ?
#
loop_
_entity_poly.entity_id
_entity_poly.type
_entity_poly.pdbx_seq_one_letter_code
_entity_poly.pdbx_strand_id
1 'polypeptide(L)'
;MLYDKYGLNFLLFTYIVSIISFVLFLYISVVCIIDLIKKREVVQKQIKSAVILICLVCMILAAPWWFLSFAFNTRNAKNIELFHKLAVKTSILPSVRSYMYNNLGGYYYANFEGKKAIFAYEKSKFLDSLFPLCALYTIKGDHVKGIEVCAAVGMCQAVSVNYILNKDYKKALETINLKFKNPQNLNCMDYATRGFIYKKSGQKTEAAEDFDKAYKMCKNAERIKKIIYEDNYFENLYAEKMIKYNF
;
A
#
# COMPACT_ATOMS: atom_id res chain seq x y z
N MET A 1 -0.84 8.27 -3.61
CA MET A 1 -0.01 9.46 -3.89
C MET A 1 -0.22 10.43 -2.74
N LEU A 2 0.52 10.24 -1.65
CA LEU A 2 0.64 11.15 -0.52
C LEU A 2 2.06 10.93 0.02
N TYR A 3 3.03 11.24 -0.84
CA TYR A 3 4.40 11.47 -0.43
C TYR A 3 4.51 12.99 -0.32
N ASP A 4 4.04 13.52 0.82
CA ASP A 4 4.23 14.94 1.10
C ASP A 4 5.71 15.28 1.09
N LYS A 5 6.02 16.51 0.68
CA LYS A 5 7.37 17.10 0.69
C LYS A 5 8.09 16.89 2.04
N TYR A 6 7.32 16.77 3.13
CA TYR A 6 7.81 16.46 4.48
C TYR A 6 8.27 15.01 4.67
N GLY A 7 7.62 14.03 4.02
CA GLY A 7 8.00 12.62 4.08
C GLY A 7 9.35 12.35 3.40
N LEU A 8 9.61 13.02 2.26
CA LEU A 8 10.90 12.88 1.56
C LEU A 8 12.05 13.48 2.38
N ASN A 9 11.87 14.67 2.95
CA ASN A 9 12.88 15.30 3.82
C ASN A 9 13.14 14.48 5.09
N PHE A 10 12.10 13.88 5.67
CA PHE A 10 12.23 12.98 6.81
C PHE A 10 12.97 11.69 6.45
N LEU A 11 12.68 11.08 5.30
CA LEU A 11 13.39 9.90 4.80
C LEU A 11 14.86 10.19 4.48
N LEU A 12 15.15 11.37 3.92
CA LEU A 12 16.53 11.80 3.65
C LEU A 12 17.29 12.08 4.95
N PHE A 13 16.64 12.74 5.92
CA PHE A 13 17.23 12.98 7.23
C PHE A 13 17.55 11.68 7.97
N THR A 14 16.57 10.77 8.06
CA THR A 14 16.77 9.46 8.70
C THR A 14 17.84 8.63 7.98
N TYR A 15 17.94 8.73 6.66
CA TYR A 15 19.02 8.13 5.88
C TYR A 15 20.40 8.69 6.23
N ILE A 16 20.55 10.02 6.26
CA ILE A 16 21.82 10.68 6.61
C ILE A 16 22.23 10.29 8.03
N VAL A 17 21.31 10.35 8.99
CA VAL A 17 21.55 9.92 10.37
C VAL A 17 21.99 8.46 10.42
N SER A 18 21.36 7.59 9.63
CA SER A 18 21.70 6.17 9.59
C SER A 18 23.11 5.90 9.05
N ILE A 19 23.54 6.64 8.01
CA ILE A 19 24.91 6.57 7.49
C ILE A 19 25.90 7.08 8.54
N ILE A 20 25.61 8.20 9.19
CA ILE A 20 26.47 8.76 10.25
C ILE A 20 26.62 7.74 11.38
N SER A 21 25.52 7.13 11.83
CA SER A 21 25.55 6.06 12.85
C SER A 21 26.36 4.86 12.38
N PHE A 22 26.24 4.43 11.12
CA PHE A 22 27.03 3.33 10.56
C PHE A 22 28.53 3.61 10.61
N VAL A 23 28.95 4.80 10.15
CA VAL A 23 30.36 5.22 10.17
C VAL A 23 30.88 5.29 11.61
N LEU A 24 30.10 5.84 12.54
CA LEU A 24 30.45 5.90 13.96
C LEU A 24 30.61 4.51 14.57
N PHE A 25 29.67 3.58 14.30
CA PHE A 25 29.75 2.21 14.82
C PHE A 25 30.94 1.44 14.23
N LEU A 26 31.22 1.61 12.94
CA LEU A 26 32.42 1.04 12.32
C LEU A 26 33.69 1.59 12.98
N TYR A 27 33.77 2.92 13.15
CA TYR A 27 34.92 3.56 13.78
C TYR A 27 35.14 3.06 15.21
N ILE A 28 34.09 3.04 16.05
CA ILE A 28 34.15 2.54 17.43
C ILE A 28 34.60 1.07 17.45
N SER A 29 34.07 0.25 16.53
CA SER A 29 34.43 -1.15 16.42
C SER A 29 35.92 -1.32 16.09
N VAL A 30 36.44 -0.57 15.11
CA VAL A 30 37.86 -0.60 14.72
C VAL A 30 38.76 -0.14 15.87
N VAL A 31 38.43 0.97 16.54
CA VAL A 31 39.20 1.46 17.70
C VAL A 31 39.23 0.41 18.80
N CYS A 32 38.09 -0.21 19.11
CA CYS A 32 38.01 -1.29 20.11
C CYS A 32 38.85 -2.51 19.71
N ILE A 33 38.88 -2.90 18.43
CA ILE A 33 39.71 -4.00 17.92
C ILE A 33 41.21 -3.69 18.09
N ILE A 34 41.66 -2.50 17.68
CA ILE A 34 43.07 -2.08 17.83
C ILE A 34 43.49 -2.14 19.30
N ASP A 35 42.63 -1.64 20.17
CA ASP A 35 42.86 -1.62 21.61
C ASP A 35 42.88 -3.03 22.24
N LEU A 36 42.04 -3.95 21.75
CA LEU A 36 42.02 -5.35 22.18
C LEU A 36 43.34 -6.07 21.83
N ILE A 37 43.97 -5.68 20.72
CA ILE A 37 45.28 -6.21 20.31
C ILE A 37 46.40 -5.69 21.23
N LYS A 38 46.28 -4.45 21.73
CA LYS A 38 47.32 -3.78 22.51
C LYS A 38 47.30 -4.07 24.01
N LYS A 39 46.15 -4.36 24.64
CA LYS A 39 46.02 -4.45 26.10
C LYS A 39 45.79 -5.88 26.64
N ARG A 40 46.41 -6.21 27.79
CA ARG A 40 46.38 -7.54 28.44
C ARG A 40 45.31 -7.72 29.54
N GLU A 41 44.64 -6.67 29.99
CA GLU A 41 43.64 -6.75 31.08
C GLU A 41 42.33 -7.41 30.63
N VAL A 42 41.93 -8.47 31.33
CA VAL A 42 40.79 -9.34 30.96
C VAL A 42 39.44 -8.60 30.99
N VAL A 43 39.19 -7.76 32.00
CA VAL A 43 37.92 -7.01 32.15
C VAL A 43 37.72 -6.02 31.01
N GLN A 44 38.79 -5.28 30.65
CA GLN A 44 38.74 -4.33 29.55
C GLN A 44 38.56 -5.01 28.19
N LYS A 45 39.03 -6.26 28.06
CA LYS A 45 38.81 -7.11 26.90
C LYS A 45 37.33 -7.49 26.74
N GLN A 46 36.68 -7.92 27.82
CA GLN A 46 35.28 -8.34 27.82
C GLN A 46 34.33 -7.19 27.45
N ILE A 47 34.54 -5.99 28.02
CA ILE A 47 33.71 -4.81 27.72
C ILE A 47 33.81 -4.44 26.23
N LYS A 48 35.03 -4.37 25.68
CA LYS A 48 35.25 -4.01 24.27
C LYS A 48 34.66 -5.03 23.31
N SER A 49 34.78 -6.33 23.62
CA SER A 49 34.11 -7.38 22.84
C SER A 49 32.59 -7.25 22.86
N ALA A 50 32.00 -6.92 24.02
CA ALA A 50 30.55 -6.67 24.12
C ALA A 50 30.12 -5.46 23.27
N VAL A 51 30.89 -4.37 23.28
CA VAL A 51 30.62 -3.17 22.46
C VAL A 51 30.65 -3.49 20.97
N ILE A 52 31.65 -4.24 20.49
CA ILE A 52 31.73 -4.66 19.08
C ILE A 52 30.51 -5.50 18.71
N LEU A 53 30.13 -6.46 19.56
CA LEU A 53 28.96 -7.30 19.33
C LEU A 53 27.67 -6.46 19.22
N ILE A 54 27.47 -5.50 20.13
CA ILE A 54 26.33 -4.59 20.09
C ILE A 54 26.32 -3.79 18.79
N CYS A 55 27.46 -3.23 18.38
CA CYS A 55 27.56 -2.48 17.13
C CYS A 55 27.20 -3.33 15.91
N LEU A 56 27.71 -4.57 15.84
CA LEU A 56 27.39 -5.51 14.76
C LEU A 56 25.90 -5.85 14.73
N VAL A 57 25.30 -6.13 15.88
CA VAL A 57 23.86 -6.40 15.99
C VAL A 57 23.05 -5.20 15.52
N CYS A 58 23.39 -3.98 15.95
CA CYS A 58 22.72 -2.76 15.52
C CYS A 58 22.81 -2.57 13.99
N MET A 59 23.98 -2.80 13.39
CA MET A 59 24.15 -2.69 11.93
C MET A 59 23.31 -3.71 11.17
N ILE A 60 23.25 -4.95 11.65
CA ILE A 60 22.45 -6.01 11.03
C ILE A 60 20.95 -5.67 11.11
N LEU A 61 20.48 -5.17 12.25
CA LEU A 61 19.08 -4.78 12.43
C LEU A 61 18.71 -3.52 11.62
N ALA A 62 19.69 -2.64 11.35
CA ALA A 62 19.51 -1.42 10.56
C ALA A 62 19.53 -1.68 9.04
N ALA A 63 20.21 -2.74 8.58
CA ALA A 63 20.42 -3.01 7.15
C ALA A 63 19.16 -2.97 6.28
N PRO A 64 17.99 -3.53 6.69
CA PRO A 64 16.76 -3.43 5.91
C PRO A 64 16.34 -2.00 5.58
N TRP A 65 16.54 -1.07 6.52
CA TRP A 65 16.16 0.33 6.40
C TRP A 65 17.12 1.09 5.47
N TRP A 66 18.40 0.72 5.45
CA TRP A 66 19.35 1.25 4.46
C TRP A 66 18.96 0.85 3.05
N PHE A 67 18.69 -0.45 2.82
CA PHE A 67 18.24 -0.92 1.51
C PHE A 67 16.94 -0.27 1.09
N LEU A 68 15.95 -0.16 1.98
CA LEU A 68 14.72 0.55 1.68
C LEU A 68 14.98 2.02 1.32
N SER A 69 15.89 2.68 2.02
CA SER A 69 16.25 4.06 1.70
C SER A 69 16.98 4.18 0.36
N PHE A 70 17.90 3.27 0.02
CA PHE A 70 18.52 3.23 -1.30
C PHE A 70 17.47 3.05 -2.42
N ALA A 71 16.42 2.27 -2.17
CA ALA A 71 15.30 2.12 -3.10
C ALA A 71 14.60 3.45 -3.39
N PHE A 72 14.37 4.29 -2.37
CA PHE A 72 13.72 5.60 -2.54
C PHE A 72 14.62 6.68 -3.17
N ASN A 73 15.94 6.55 -3.01
CA ASN A 73 16.88 7.57 -3.48
C ASN A 73 17.47 7.26 -4.87
N THR A 74 17.37 6.02 -5.36
CA THR A 74 17.89 5.67 -6.68
C THR A 74 16.90 5.99 -7.80
N ARG A 75 17.42 6.43 -8.96
CA ARG A 75 16.61 6.73 -10.15
C ARG A 75 16.49 5.57 -11.13
N ASN A 76 17.26 4.49 -10.93
CA ASN A 76 17.27 3.34 -11.83
C ASN A 76 16.28 2.27 -11.37
N ALA A 77 15.23 2.01 -12.16
CA ALA A 77 14.16 1.08 -11.81
C ALA A 77 14.65 -0.34 -11.41
N LYS A 78 15.66 -0.89 -12.09
CA LYS A 78 16.21 -2.21 -11.73
C LYS A 78 16.85 -2.20 -10.34
N ASN A 79 17.51 -1.10 -10.00
CA ASN A 79 18.12 -0.93 -8.69
C ASN A 79 17.04 -0.73 -7.61
N ILE A 80 15.94 -0.02 -7.91
CA ILE A 80 14.81 0.15 -6.97
C ILE A 80 14.24 -1.21 -6.56
N GLU A 81 13.90 -2.07 -7.53
CA GLU A 81 13.34 -3.40 -7.26
C GLU A 81 14.35 -4.25 -6.46
N LEU A 82 15.63 -4.24 -6.87
CA LEU A 82 16.70 -4.96 -6.18
C LEU A 82 16.80 -4.53 -4.71
N PHE A 83 16.79 -3.22 -4.43
CA PHE A 83 16.91 -2.71 -3.08
C PHE A 83 15.70 -3.03 -2.21
N HIS A 84 14.47 -2.97 -2.74
CA HIS A 84 13.31 -3.46 -1.99
C HIS A 84 13.42 -4.96 -1.67
N LYS A 85 13.87 -5.79 -2.62
CA LYS A 85 14.11 -7.23 -2.39
C LYS A 85 15.19 -7.47 -1.34
N LEU A 86 16.28 -6.70 -1.36
CA LEU A 86 17.34 -6.77 -0.35
C LEU A 86 16.84 -6.35 1.03
N ALA A 87 16.00 -5.32 1.13
CA ALA A 87 15.37 -4.90 2.37
C ALA A 87 14.53 -6.03 2.99
N VAL A 88 13.70 -6.71 2.18
CA VAL A 88 12.93 -7.89 2.62
C VAL A 88 13.87 -9.02 3.06
N LYS A 89 14.88 -9.35 2.25
CA LYS A 89 15.80 -10.47 2.51
C LYS A 89 16.61 -10.28 3.79
N THR A 90 17.03 -9.05 4.07
CA THR A 90 17.85 -8.72 5.25
C THR A 90 17.01 -8.49 6.51
N SER A 91 15.67 -8.46 6.39
CA SER A 91 14.78 -8.31 7.55
C SER A 91 14.74 -9.59 8.38
N ILE A 92 15.34 -9.54 9.56
CA ILE A 92 15.32 -10.66 10.52
C ILE A 92 13.99 -10.68 11.27
N LEU A 93 13.54 -9.53 11.78
CA LEU A 93 12.32 -9.42 12.58
C LEU A 93 11.06 -9.57 11.70
N PRO A 94 10.07 -10.39 12.08
CA PRO A 94 8.86 -10.59 11.29
C PRO A 94 8.05 -9.31 11.04
N SER A 95 8.01 -8.39 12.01
CA SER A 95 7.33 -7.10 11.88
C SER A 95 8.01 -6.22 10.83
N VAL A 96 9.34 -6.10 10.89
CA VAL A 96 10.15 -5.38 9.89
C VAL A 96 9.98 -6.01 8.52
N ARG A 97 10.05 -7.34 8.42
CA ARG A 97 9.87 -8.05 7.15
C ARG A 97 8.50 -7.78 6.54
N SER A 98 7.44 -7.78 7.36
CA SER A 98 6.09 -7.43 6.92
C SER A 98 6.04 -6.00 6.36
N TYR A 99 6.75 -5.06 6.99
CA TYR A 99 6.80 -3.66 6.56
C TYR A 99 7.54 -3.52 5.22
N MET A 100 8.63 -4.26 5.05
CA MET A 100 9.36 -4.29 3.79
C MET A 100 8.52 -4.89 2.66
N TYR A 101 7.73 -5.93 2.93
CA TYR A 101 6.75 -6.47 1.98
C TYR A 101 5.67 -5.46 1.60
N ASN A 102 5.15 -4.67 2.55
CA ASN A 102 4.19 -3.61 2.27
C ASN A 102 4.77 -2.56 1.29
N ASN A 103 6.01 -2.15 1.51
CA ASN A 103 6.70 -1.19 0.63
C ASN A 103 6.99 -1.79 -0.75
N LEU A 104 7.45 -3.04 -0.82
CA LEU A 104 7.66 -3.75 -2.08
C LEU A 104 6.36 -3.89 -2.87
N GLY A 105 5.24 -4.19 -2.19
CA GLY A 105 3.91 -4.20 -2.79
C GLY A 105 3.51 -2.84 -3.35
N GLY A 106 3.79 -1.76 -2.61
CA GLY A 106 3.58 -0.38 -3.07
C GLY A 106 4.37 -0.05 -4.32
N TYR A 107 5.64 -0.47 -4.38
CA TYR A 107 6.47 -0.33 -5.57
C TYR A 107 5.85 -1.05 -6.78
N TYR A 108 5.47 -2.32 -6.64
CA TYR A 108 4.85 -3.06 -7.75
C TYR A 108 3.49 -2.49 -8.16
N TYR A 109 2.68 -2.03 -7.20
CA TYR A 109 1.40 -1.39 -7.46
C TYR A 109 1.58 -0.11 -8.29
N ALA A 110 2.56 0.73 -7.94
CA ALA A 110 2.86 1.97 -8.65
C ALA A 110 3.38 1.75 -10.09
N ASN A 111 4.02 0.60 -10.34
CA ASN A 111 4.53 0.21 -11.66
C ASN A 111 3.55 -0.67 -12.45
N PHE A 112 2.31 -0.82 -11.98
CA PHE A 112 1.27 -1.61 -12.63
C PHE A 112 1.66 -3.10 -12.80
N GLU A 113 2.42 -3.64 -11.85
CA GLU A 113 2.78 -5.06 -11.80
C GLU A 113 1.84 -5.82 -10.86
N GLY A 114 0.59 -5.99 -11.28
CA GLY A 114 -0.52 -6.42 -10.43
C GLY A 114 -0.28 -7.73 -9.68
N LYS A 115 0.21 -8.78 -10.37
CA LYS A 115 0.49 -10.10 -9.76
C LYS A 115 1.57 -10.02 -8.68
N LYS A 116 2.65 -9.28 -8.93
CA LYS A 116 3.74 -9.09 -7.96
C LYS A 116 3.29 -8.24 -6.77
N ALA A 117 2.46 -7.22 -7.03
CA ALA A 117 1.89 -6.38 -5.98
C ALA A 117 1.02 -7.19 -5.02
N ILE A 118 0.10 -8.03 -5.55
CA ILE A 118 -0.72 -8.93 -4.72
C ILE A 118 0.18 -9.83 -3.87
N PHE A 119 1.15 -10.52 -4.48
CA PHE A 119 2.05 -11.41 -3.74
C PHE A 119 2.76 -10.70 -2.58
N ALA A 120 3.31 -9.51 -2.82
CA ALA A 120 4.03 -8.76 -1.80
C ALA A 120 3.08 -8.27 -0.69
N TYR A 121 1.89 -7.77 -1.03
CA TYR A 121 0.93 -7.33 -0.03
C TYR A 121 0.33 -8.48 0.78
N GLU A 122 0.11 -9.66 0.21
CA GLU A 122 -0.33 -10.85 0.97
C GLU A 122 0.73 -11.35 1.96
N LYS A 123 2.02 -11.15 1.63
CA LYS A 123 3.13 -11.42 2.56
C LYS A 123 3.24 -10.36 3.65
N SER A 124 2.71 -9.17 3.42
CA SER A 124 2.60 -8.14 4.44
C SER A 124 1.45 -8.49 5.39
N LYS A 125 1.73 -8.42 6.70
CA LYS A 125 0.72 -8.54 7.75
C LYS A 125 0.20 -7.17 8.22
N PHE A 126 0.50 -6.09 7.51
CA PHE A 126 0.01 -4.75 7.86
C PHE A 126 -1.42 -4.54 7.39
N LEU A 127 -2.23 -3.93 8.25
CA LEU A 127 -3.61 -3.57 7.93
C LEU A 127 -3.68 -2.64 6.70
N ASP A 128 -2.71 -1.74 6.56
CA ASP A 128 -2.62 -0.80 5.42
C ASP A 128 -2.46 -1.51 4.07
N SER A 129 -1.98 -2.75 4.06
CA SER A 129 -1.87 -3.57 2.84
C SER A 129 -3.23 -4.02 2.30
N LEU A 130 -4.29 -4.01 3.13
CA LEU A 130 -5.64 -4.40 2.71
C LEU A 130 -6.28 -3.40 1.74
N PHE A 131 -6.01 -2.10 1.87
CA PHE A 131 -6.53 -1.08 0.94
C PHE A 131 -6.08 -1.33 -0.52
N PRO A 132 -4.78 -1.46 -0.82
CA PRO A 132 -4.34 -1.78 -2.18
C PRO A 132 -4.73 -3.20 -2.60
N LEU A 133 -4.80 -4.18 -1.68
CA LEU A 133 -5.31 -5.52 -2.02
C LEU A 133 -6.77 -5.51 -2.46
N CYS A 134 -7.64 -4.75 -1.78
CA CYS A 134 -9.03 -4.53 -2.18
C CYS A 134 -9.10 -4.03 -3.64
N ALA A 135 -8.30 -3.01 -3.98
CA ALA A 135 -8.24 -2.50 -5.34
C ALA A 135 -7.70 -3.54 -6.34
N LEU A 136 -6.58 -4.21 -6.02
CA LEU A 136 -5.94 -5.18 -6.89
C LEU A 136 -6.83 -6.39 -7.18
N TYR A 137 -7.53 -6.92 -6.16
CA TYR A 137 -8.44 -8.04 -6.36
C TYR A 137 -9.66 -7.67 -7.20
N THR A 138 -10.19 -6.46 -7.00
CA THR A 138 -11.24 -5.91 -7.88
C THR A 138 -10.75 -5.80 -9.32
N ILE A 139 -9.53 -5.28 -9.54
CA ILE A 139 -8.93 -5.13 -10.89
C ILE A 139 -8.64 -6.48 -11.54
N LYS A 140 -8.17 -7.46 -10.77
CA LYS A 140 -7.90 -8.83 -11.26
C LYS A 140 -9.19 -9.57 -11.68
N GLY A 141 -10.36 -9.12 -11.21
CA GLY A 141 -11.64 -9.81 -11.42
C GLY A 141 -11.90 -10.93 -10.41
N ASP A 142 -11.12 -11.02 -9.32
CA ASP A 142 -11.33 -11.98 -8.24
C ASP A 142 -12.34 -11.39 -7.24
N HIS A 143 -13.60 -11.36 -7.64
CA HIS A 143 -14.66 -10.64 -6.91
C HIS A 143 -14.89 -11.21 -5.50
N VAL A 144 -14.68 -12.52 -5.30
CA VAL A 144 -14.83 -13.14 -3.98
C VAL A 144 -13.81 -12.56 -3.00
N LYS A 145 -12.52 -12.59 -3.36
CA LYS A 145 -11.47 -11.97 -2.52
C LYS A 145 -11.60 -10.46 -2.47
N GLY A 146 -12.00 -9.81 -3.57
CA GLY A 146 -12.26 -8.37 -3.61
C GLY A 146 -13.29 -7.96 -2.58
N ILE A 147 -14.42 -8.64 -2.51
CA ILE A 147 -15.48 -8.40 -1.52
C ILE A 147 -14.95 -8.60 -0.10
N GLU A 148 -14.30 -9.73 0.18
CA GLU A 148 -13.76 -10.06 1.50
C GLU A 148 -12.80 -8.98 1.99
N VAL A 149 -11.79 -8.65 1.19
CA VAL A 149 -10.74 -7.69 1.57
C VAL A 149 -11.30 -6.28 1.67
N CYS A 150 -12.13 -5.83 0.72
CA CYS A 150 -12.73 -4.50 0.76
C CYS A 150 -13.69 -4.33 1.96
N ALA A 151 -14.41 -5.38 2.34
CA ALA A 151 -15.29 -5.37 3.51
C ALA A 151 -14.49 -5.27 4.82
N ALA A 152 -13.36 -5.96 4.91
CA ALA A 152 -12.48 -5.93 6.09
C ALA A 152 -11.94 -4.52 6.43
N VAL A 153 -11.80 -3.65 5.42
CA VAL A 153 -11.41 -2.23 5.59
C VAL A 153 -12.59 -1.25 5.51
N GLY A 154 -13.83 -1.74 5.54
CA GLY A 154 -15.03 -0.90 5.57
C GLY A 154 -15.32 -0.13 4.28
N MET A 155 -14.73 -0.52 3.13
CA MET A 155 -14.92 0.16 1.85
C MET A 155 -16.21 -0.30 1.14
N CYS A 156 -17.36 0.07 1.70
CA CYS A 156 -18.69 -0.33 1.20
C CYS A 156 -18.88 -0.05 -0.30
N GLN A 157 -18.37 1.07 -0.80
CA GLN A 157 -18.43 1.40 -2.23
C GLN A 157 -17.66 0.38 -3.08
N ALA A 158 -16.45 -0.01 -2.68
CA ALA A 158 -15.64 -0.98 -3.42
C ALA A 158 -16.25 -2.39 -3.37
N VAL A 159 -16.85 -2.76 -2.24
CA VAL A 159 -17.64 -4.01 -2.12
C VAL A 159 -18.82 -3.99 -3.09
N SER A 160 -19.57 -2.88 -3.12
CA SER A 160 -20.72 -2.72 -4.03
C SER A 160 -20.31 -2.80 -5.49
N VAL A 161 -19.15 -2.24 -5.85
CA VAL A 161 -18.58 -2.36 -7.20
C VAL A 161 -18.23 -3.80 -7.55
N ASN A 162 -17.68 -4.60 -6.63
CA ASN A 162 -17.45 -6.02 -6.91
C ASN A 162 -18.76 -6.78 -7.13
N TYR A 163 -19.82 -6.49 -6.36
CA TYR A 163 -21.14 -7.05 -6.62
C TYR A 163 -21.73 -6.62 -7.96
N ILE A 164 -21.55 -5.35 -8.36
CA ILE A 164 -21.92 -4.85 -9.70
C ILE A 164 -21.21 -5.65 -10.79
N LEU A 165 -19.90 -5.82 -10.69
CA LEU A 165 -19.09 -6.56 -11.67
C LEU A 165 -19.50 -8.04 -11.74
N ASN A 166 -19.92 -8.61 -10.60
CA ASN A 166 -20.49 -9.96 -10.52
C ASN A 166 -22.00 -10.02 -10.86
N LYS A 167 -22.60 -8.90 -11.30
CA LYS A 167 -24.03 -8.75 -11.66
C LYS A 167 -25.02 -9.06 -10.52
N ASP A 168 -24.56 -9.07 -9.26
CA ASP A 168 -25.40 -9.23 -8.07
C ASP A 168 -25.88 -7.86 -7.57
N TYR A 169 -26.78 -7.23 -8.34
CA TYR A 169 -27.26 -5.88 -8.06
C TYR A 169 -28.03 -5.78 -6.73
N LYS A 170 -28.65 -6.87 -6.29
CA LYS A 170 -29.35 -6.94 -5.00
C LYS A 170 -28.36 -6.73 -3.84
N LYS A 171 -27.28 -7.53 -3.78
CA LYS A 171 -26.27 -7.37 -2.73
C LYS A 171 -25.48 -6.07 -2.87
N ALA A 172 -25.26 -5.59 -4.09
CA ALA A 172 -24.67 -4.28 -4.32
C ALA A 172 -25.51 -3.18 -3.66
N LEU A 173 -26.84 -3.21 -3.85
CA LEU A 173 -27.78 -2.24 -3.28
C LEU A 173 -27.82 -2.33 -1.74
N GLU A 174 -27.93 -3.54 -1.20
CA GLU A 174 -27.90 -3.78 0.26
C GLU A 174 -26.64 -3.20 0.89
N THR A 175 -25.48 -3.47 0.28
CA THR A 175 -24.18 -3.02 0.79
C THR A 175 -24.03 -1.50 0.73
N ILE A 176 -24.32 -0.87 -0.41
CA ILE A 176 -24.16 0.58 -0.54
C ILE A 176 -25.10 1.32 0.42
N ASN A 177 -26.32 0.80 0.63
CA ASN A 177 -27.30 1.39 1.55
C ASN A 177 -26.86 1.37 3.02
N LEU A 178 -25.93 0.49 3.43
CA LEU A 178 -25.33 0.56 4.77
C LEU A 178 -24.63 1.90 4.99
N LYS A 179 -23.96 2.44 3.97
CA LYS A 179 -23.31 3.75 4.05
C LYS A 179 -24.32 4.88 4.19
N PHE A 180 -25.48 4.74 3.54
CA PHE A 180 -26.56 5.73 3.60
C PHE A 180 -27.28 5.80 4.95
N LYS A 181 -27.09 4.82 5.85
CA LYS A 181 -27.58 4.89 7.23
C LYS A 181 -26.87 5.98 8.06
N ASN A 182 -25.65 6.36 7.69
CA ASN A 182 -24.91 7.44 8.33
C ASN A 182 -24.52 8.53 7.31
N PRO A 183 -25.35 9.57 7.14
CA PRO A 183 -25.22 10.53 6.05
C PRO A 183 -24.00 11.47 6.16
N GLN A 184 -23.30 11.51 7.30
CA GLN A 184 -22.22 12.47 7.55
C GLN A 184 -21.02 12.32 6.59
N ASN A 185 -20.84 11.14 5.98
CA ASN A 185 -19.67 10.82 5.14
C ASN A 185 -20.03 10.40 3.71
N LEU A 186 -21.21 10.79 3.22
CA LEU A 186 -21.62 10.51 1.85
C LEU A 186 -20.96 11.48 0.87
N ASN A 187 -20.40 10.94 -0.22
CA ASN A 187 -19.82 11.69 -1.31
C ASN A 187 -20.58 11.43 -2.63
N CYS A 188 -20.28 12.21 -3.67
CA CYS A 188 -20.99 12.08 -4.95
C CYS A 188 -20.84 10.71 -5.62
N MET A 189 -19.74 10.00 -5.38
CA MET A 189 -19.53 8.66 -5.94
C MET A 189 -20.45 7.63 -5.26
N ASP A 190 -20.84 7.82 -4.01
CA ASP A 190 -21.80 6.92 -3.33
C ASP A 190 -23.18 7.01 -3.99
N TYR A 191 -23.66 8.23 -4.22
CA TYR A 191 -24.88 8.49 -4.98
C TYR A 191 -24.79 7.93 -6.41
N ALA A 192 -23.70 8.20 -7.12
CA ALA A 192 -23.54 7.68 -8.49
C ALA A 192 -23.48 6.15 -8.54
N THR A 193 -22.84 5.50 -7.56
CA THR A 193 -22.78 4.03 -7.48
C THR A 193 -24.16 3.45 -7.22
N ARG A 194 -24.93 4.01 -6.27
CA ARG A 194 -26.29 3.55 -5.99
C ARG A 194 -27.25 3.82 -7.15
N GLY A 195 -27.16 4.99 -7.78
CA GLY A 195 -27.90 5.31 -9.00
C GLY A 195 -27.62 4.34 -10.14
N PHE A 196 -26.35 3.93 -10.32
CA PHE A 196 -26.00 2.88 -11.30
C PHE A 196 -26.66 1.53 -10.98
N ILE A 197 -26.68 1.15 -9.69
CA ILE A 197 -27.34 -0.09 -9.24
C ILE A 197 -28.84 -0.04 -9.52
N TYR A 198 -29.51 1.09 -9.19
CA TYR A 198 -30.93 1.28 -9.50
C TYR A 198 -31.20 1.21 -11.01
N LYS A 199 -30.38 1.88 -11.82
CA LYS A 199 -30.48 1.84 -13.29
C LYS A 199 -30.42 0.40 -13.81
N LYS A 200 -29.43 -0.39 -13.35
CA LYS A 200 -29.28 -1.80 -13.73
C LYS A 200 -30.40 -2.69 -13.20
N SER A 201 -31.04 -2.30 -12.11
CA SER A 201 -32.19 -3.00 -11.52
C SER A 201 -33.55 -2.55 -12.07
N GLY A 202 -33.57 -1.67 -13.07
CA GLY A 202 -34.81 -1.15 -13.69
C GLY A 202 -35.54 -0.05 -12.90
N GLN A 203 -34.98 0.39 -11.76
CA GLN A 203 -35.53 1.43 -10.88
C GLN A 203 -35.15 2.82 -11.42
N LYS A 204 -35.83 3.25 -12.48
CA LYS A 204 -35.46 4.45 -13.25
C LYS A 204 -35.62 5.75 -12.46
N THR A 205 -36.64 5.86 -11.63
CA THR A 205 -36.93 7.08 -10.85
C THR A 205 -35.86 7.30 -9.78
N GLU A 206 -35.59 6.26 -8.99
CA GLU A 206 -34.57 6.26 -7.94
C GLU A 206 -33.17 6.48 -8.51
N ALA A 207 -32.88 5.89 -9.67
CA ALA A 207 -31.63 6.14 -10.39
C ALA A 207 -31.49 7.63 -10.77
N ALA A 208 -32.54 8.25 -11.32
CA ALA A 208 -32.51 9.65 -11.73
C ALA A 208 -32.29 10.59 -10.53
N GLU A 209 -32.93 10.33 -9.39
CA GLU A 209 -32.75 11.10 -8.16
C GLU A 209 -31.31 11.01 -7.63
N ASP A 210 -30.75 9.80 -7.56
CA ASP A 210 -29.38 9.59 -7.11
C ASP A 210 -28.36 10.21 -8.06
N PHE A 211 -28.56 10.10 -9.37
CA PHE A 211 -27.69 10.72 -10.36
C PHE A 211 -27.75 12.25 -10.32
N ASP A 212 -28.93 12.84 -10.19
CA ASP A 212 -29.09 14.29 -10.03
C ASP A 212 -28.35 14.78 -8.78
N LYS A 213 -28.48 14.05 -7.66
CA LYS A 213 -27.76 14.37 -6.43
C LYS A 213 -26.24 14.24 -6.58
N ALA A 214 -25.76 13.17 -7.22
CA ALA A 214 -24.34 12.99 -7.52
C ALA A 214 -23.79 14.14 -8.37
N TYR A 215 -24.52 14.53 -9.41
CA TYR A 215 -24.15 15.60 -10.32
C TYR A 215 -24.13 16.97 -9.64
N LYS A 216 -25.13 17.29 -8.81
CA LYS A 216 -25.18 18.52 -8.01
C LYS A 216 -24.04 18.64 -7.01
N MET A 217 -23.63 17.53 -6.39
CA MET A 217 -22.50 17.49 -5.45
C MET A 217 -21.15 17.65 -6.16
N CYS A 218 -20.98 16.99 -7.31
CA CYS A 218 -19.75 17.00 -8.09
C CYS A 218 -20.00 17.69 -9.44
N LYS A 219 -20.23 19.01 -9.40
CA LYS A 219 -20.63 19.87 -10.54
C LYS A 219 -19.76 19.77 -11.80
N ASN A 220 -18.60 19.11 -11.76
CA ASN A 220 -17.69 18.93 -12.90
C ASN A 220 -16.88 17.61 -12.89
N ALA A 221 -17.42 16.52 -12.34
CA ALA A 221 -16.73 15.23 -12.46
C ALA A 221 -17.10 14.55 -13.79
N GLU A 222 -16.23 14.64 -14.81
CA GLU A 222 -16.34 13.85 -16.07
C GLU A 222 -16.67 12.38 -15.78
N ARG A 223 -16.07 11.84 -14.71
CA ARG A 223 -16.34 10.51 -14.20
C ARG A 223 -17.81 10.23 -13.86
N ILE A 224 -18.51 11.18 -13.24
CA ILE A 224 -19.92 11.03 -12.88
C ILE A 224 -20.78 11.00 -14.15
N LYS A 225 -20.46 11.84 -15.14
CA LYS A 225 -21.13 11.80 -16.45
C LYS A 225 -20.98 10.42 -17.09
N LYS A 226 -19.77 9.86 -17.09
CA LYS A 226 -19.54 8.49 -17.62
C LYS A 226 -20.39 7.45 -16.90
N ILE A 227 -20.48 7.49 -15.56
CA ILE A 227 -21.34 6.55 -14.80
C ILE A 227 -22.82 6.67 -15.19
N ILE A 228 -23.31 7.89 -15.42
CA ILE A 228 -24.72 8.14 -15.77
C ILE A 228 -25.04 7.61 -17.17
N TYR A 229 -24.20 7.95 -18.15
CA TYR A 229 -24.48 7.72 -19.56
C TYR A 229 -23.98 6.38 -20.10
N GLU A 230 -22.90 5.81 -19.54
CA GLU A 230 -22.36 4.54 -20.00
C GLU A 230 -22.98 3.37 -19.23
N ASP A 231 -23.66 2.47 -19.95
CA ASP A 231 -24.30 1.31 -19.33
C ASP A 231 -23.29 0.33 -18.74
N ASN A 232 -22.10 0.19 -19.33
CA ASN A 232 -21.09 -0.77 -18.88
C ASN A 232 -19.87 -0.06 -18.26
N TYR A 233 -20.10 1.06 -17.59
CA TYR A 233 -19.04 1.91 -17.04
C TYR A 233 -18.04 1.13 -16.16
N PHE A 234 -18.53 0.36 -15.19
CA PHE A 234 -17.66 -0.35 -14.26
C PHE A 234 -16.92 -1.49 -14.95
N GLU A 235 -17.61 -2.26 -15.80
CA GLU A 235 -17.02 -3.34 -16.58
C GLU A 235 -15.88 -2.83 -17.47
N ASN A 236 -16.11 -1.73 -18.21
CA ASN A 236 -15.11 -1.11 -19.07
C ASN A 236 -13.92 -0.57 -18.25
N LEU A 237 -14.19 0.16 -17.16
CA LEU A 237 -13.16 0.72 -16.29
C LEU A 237 -12.24 -0.37 -15.73
N TYR A 238 -12.80 -1.49 -15.28
CA TYR A 238 -12.00 -2.56 -14.69
C TYR A 238 -11.34 -3.46 -15.72
N ALA A 239 -11.92 -3.63 -16.92
CA ALA A 239 -11.24 -4.28 -18.05
C ALA A 239 -9.98 -3.49 -18.47
N GLU A 240 -10.10 -2.17 -18.62
CA GLU A 240 -8.95 -1.30 -18.93
C GLU A 240 -7.86 -1.37 -17.85
N LYS A 241 -8.27 -1.37 -16.57
CA LYS A 241 -7.32 -1.51 -15.45
C LYS A 241 -6.68 -2.89 -15.41
N MET A 242 -7.41 -3.95 -15.73
CA MET A 242 -6.88 -5.32 -15.73
C MET A 242 -5.71 -5.41 -16.72
N ILE A 243 -5.90 -4.89 -17.94
CA ILE A 243 -4.84 -4.79 -18.97
C ILE A 243 -3.69 -3.93 -18.45
N LYS A 244 -3.99 -2.74 -17.91
CA LYS A 244 -2.98 -1.80 -17.41
C LYS A 244 -2.08 -2.42 -16.34
N TYR A 245 -2.67 -3.18 -15.41
CA TYR A 245 -1.96 -3.82 -14.29
C TYR A 245 -1.34 -5.18 -14.65
N ASN A 246 -1.32 -5.55 -15.95
CA ASN A 246 -0.74 -6.79 -16.44
C ASN A 246 -1.28 -8.04 -15.72
N PHE A 247 -2.60 -8.06 -15.49
CA PHE A 247 -3.27 -9.22 -14.91
C PHE A 247 -3.58 -10.29 -15.95
#